data_AF-A0A7X6YAA8-F1
#
_entry.id   AF-A0A7X6YAA8-F1
#
_cell.length_a   1.000
_cell.length_b   1.000
_cell.length_c   1.000
_cell.angle_alpha   90.00
_cell.angle_beta   90.00
_cell.angle_gamma   90.00
#
_symmetry.space_group_name_H-M   'P 1'
#
loop_
_entity.id
_entity.type
_entity.pdbx_description
1 polymer ?
#
loop_
_entity_poly.entity_id
_entity_poly.type
_entity_poly.pdbx_seq_one_letter_code
_entity_poly.pdbx_strand_id
1 'polypeptide(L)'
;WESVLTLSDPGLYRILLNAPSEAAEGRELGVLLQVAAPPGELDDVNPDPDYLAKLAAASGGQVVSAAGLEAAMAQREQARASQREQGDRAIWEPLWDRGWLLVVVLAALAAEWTIRRRNGLA
;
A
#
# COMPACT_ATOMS: atom_id res chain seq x y z
N TRP A 1 39.79 -11.06 -20.07
CA TRP A 1 38.89 -10.11 -20.74
C TRP A 1 37.47 -10.60 -20.50
N GLU A 2 36.66 -9.83 -19.78
CA GLU A 2 35.25 -10.13 -19.54
C GLU A 2 34.43 -8.99 -20.15
N SER A 3 33.32 -9.34 -20.78
CA SER A 3 32.34 -8.39 -21.31
C SER A 3 30.98 -8.73 -20.69
N VAL A 4 30.25 -7.72 -20.25
CA VAL A 4 28.95 -7.86 -19.61
C VAL A 4 27.89 -7.29 -20.55
N LEU A 5 26.85 -8.09 -20.81
CA LEU A 5 25.68 -7.70 -21.60
C LEU A 5 24.44 -7.86 -20.72
N THR A 6 23.60 -6.84 -20.65
CA THR A 6 22.30 -6.89 -19.96
C THR A 6 21.18 -6.92 -20.99
N LEU A 7 20.35 -7.96 -20.95
CA LEU A 7 19.18 -8.12 -21.80
C LEU A 7 17.93 -7.86 -20.96
N SER A 8 17.12 -6.88 -21.36
CA SER A 8 15.94 -6.44 -20.60
C SER A 8 14.67 -7.15 -21.03
N ASP A 9 14.59 -7.58 -22.29
CA ASP A 9 13.40 -8.17 -22.87
C ASP A 9 13.49 -9.72 -22.86
N PRO A 10 12.38 -10.42 -22.58
CA PRO A 10 12.32 -11.87 -22.75
C PRO A 10 12.41 -12.25 -24.22
N GLY A 11 13.13 -13.32 -24.53
CA GLY A 11 13.30 -13.75 -25.91
C GLY A 11 14.45 -14.71 -26.13
N LEU A 12 14.59 -15.13 -27.39
CA LEU A 12 15.68 -15.99 -27.83
C LEU A 12 16.70 -15.14 -28.57
N TYR A 13 17.90 -15.07 -28.01
CA TYR A 13 19.00 -14.26 -28.52
C TYR A 13 20.08 -15.16 -29.11
N ARG A 14 20.66 -14.74 -30.23
CA ARG A 14 21.87 -15.35 -30.81
C ARG A 14 23.04 -14.41 -30.56
N ILE A 15 23.98 -14.83 -29.74
CA ILE A 15 25.21 -14.07 -29.48
C ILE A 15 26.27 -14.57 -30.44
N LEU A 16 26.91 -13.66 -31.18
CA LEU A 16 27.97 -13.96 -32.15
C LEU A 16 29.26 -13.30 -31.73
N LEU A 17 30.35 -14.08 -31.72
CA LEU A 17 31.70 -13.56 -31.50
C LEU A 17 32.37 -13.33 -32.85
N ASN A 18 32.52 -12.06 -33.23
CA ASN A 18 33.27 -11.68 -34.43
C ASN A 18 34.75 -11.55 -34.08
N ALA A 19 35.59 -12.44 -34.61
CA ALA A 19 37.05 -12.30 -34.55
C ALA A 19 37.57 -11.55 -35.79
N PRO A 20 38.61 -10.70 -35.65
CA PRO A 20 39.19 -9.99 -36.78
C PRO A 20 39.89 -10.96 -37.76
N SER A 21 39.18 -11.24 -38.86
CA SER A 21 39.54 -11.58 -40.25
C SER A 21 40.72 -12.50 -40.62
N GLU A 22 41.76 -12.75 -39.82
CA GLU A 22 42.84 -13.66 -40.25
C GLU A 22 42.79 -15.06 -39.62
N ALA A 23 42.02 -15.24 -38.53
CA ALA A 23 41.91 -16.53 -37.83
C ALA A 23 40.54 -17.22 -37.94
N ALA A 24 39.59 -16.63 -38.68
CA ALA A 24 38.16 -16.98 -38.60
C ALA A 24 37.47 -17.16 -39.97
N GLU A 25 38.19 -17.65 -40.99
CA GLU A 25 37.52 -18.13 -42.20
C GLU A 25 36.66 -19.37 -41.85
N GLY A 26 35.35 -19.16 -41.70
CA GLY A 26 34.33 -20.22 -41.73
C GLY A 26 33.78 -20.73 -40.39
N ARG A 27 34.18 -20.17 -39.24
CA ARG A 27 33.58 -20.54 -37.92
C ARG A 27 32.84 -19.37 -37.29
N GLU A 28 31.52 -19.33 -37.45
CA GLU A 28 30.65 -18.52 -36.60
C GLU A 28 30.63 -19.14 -35.19
N LEU A 29 31.34 -18.54 -34.25
CA LEU A 29 31.24 -18.88 -32.84
C LEU A 29 30.03 -18.15 -32.26
N GLY A 30 28.92 -18.87 -32.11
CA GLY A 30 27.70 -18.32 -31.54
C GLY A 30 27.01 -19.25 -30.56
N VAL A 31 26.34 -18.65 -29.58
CA VAL A 31 25.53 -19.35 -28.58
C VAL A 31 24.10 -18.82 -28.61
N LEU A 32 23.13 -19.71 -28.39
CA LEU A 32 21.73 -19.34 -28.19
C LEU A 32 21.49 -19.13 -26.70
N LEU A 33 20.91 -17.99 -26.36
CA LEU A 33 20.51 -17.63 -25.01
C LEU A 33 19.00 -17.43 -24.97
N GLN A 34 18.33 -18.19 -24.12
CA GLN A 34 16.90 -18.01 -23.86
C GLN A 34 16.73 -17.20 -22.58
N VAL A 35 16.16 -16.01 -22.70
CA VAL A 35 15.77 -15.15 -21.59
C VAL A 35 14.30 -15.40 -21.31
N ALA A 36 14.00 -16.04 -20.17
CA ALA A 36 12.64 -16.32 -19.76
C ALA A 36 11.92 -15.03 -19.35
N ALA A 37 10.61 -14.96 -19.62
CA ALA A 37 9.80 -13.87 -19.10
C ALA A 37 9.74 -13.96 -17.57
N PRO A 38 9.78 -12.82 -16.86
CA PRO A 38 9.50 -12.83 -15.43
C PRO A 38 8.08 -13.38 -15.20
N PRO A 39 7.87 -14.18 -14.14
CA PRO A 39 6.54 -14.68 -13.82
C PRO A 39 5.60 -13.50 -13.55
N GLY A 40 4.41 -13.56 -14.12
CA GLY A 40 3.34 -12.61 -13.88
C GLY A 40 2.66 -12.83 -12.52
N GLU A 41 1.92 -11.83 -12.05
CA GLU A 41 1.16 -11.90 -10.78
C GLU A 41 0.14 -13.05 -10.76
N LEU A 42 -0.35 -13.47 -11.93
CA LEU A 42 -1.35 -14.51 -12.08
C LEU A 42 -0.75 -15.91 -12.35
N ASP A 43 0.57 -16.03 -12.46
CA ASP A 43 1.22 -17.31 -12.81
C ASP A 43 1.23 -18.28 -11.62
N ASP A 44 1.28 -17.77 -10.38
CA ASP A 44 1.14 -18.57 -9.16
C ASP A 44 0.28 -17.84 -8.13
N VAL A 45 -0.93 -18.35 -7.93
CA VAL A 45 -1.93 -17.80 -6.98
C VAL A 45 -1.93 -18.61 -5.68
N ASN A 46 -1.04 -19.59 -5.53
CA ASN A 46 -0.99 -20.36 -4.30
C ASN A 46 -0.46 -19.48 -3.15
N PRO A 47 -1.10 -19.54 -1.98
CA PRO A 47 -0.59 -18.84 -0.81
C PRO A 47 0.71 -19.51 -0.34
N ASP A 48 1.75 -18.71 -0.08
CA ASP A 48 2.97 -19.13 0.61
C ASP A 48 2.75 -19.05 2.13
N PRO A 49 2.47 -20.17 2.82
CA PRO A 49 2.11 -20.13 4.24
C PRO A 49 3.30 -19.73 5.12
N ASP A 50 4.53 -20.03 4.70
CA ASP A 50 5.75 -19.72 5.44
C ASP A 50 6.04 -18.21 5.39
N TYR A 51 5.86 -17.61 4.22
CA TYR A 51 5.93 -16.15 4.08
C TYR A 51 4.84 -15.45 4.89
N LEU A 52 3.60 -15.92 4.79
CA LEU A 52 2.47 -15.36 5.56
C LEU A 52 2.70 -15.47 7.07
N ALA A 53 3.32 -16.56 7.55
CA ALA A 53 3.67 -16.72 8.95
C ALA A 53 4.72 -15.70 9.42
N LYS A 54 5.75 -15.46 8.60
CA LYS A 54 6.76 -14.41 8.88
C LYS A 54 6.14 -13.02 8.90
N LEU A 55 5.23 -12.73 7.97
CA LEU A 55 4.51 -11.46 7.90
C LEU A 55 3.60 -11.24 9.12
N ALA A 56 2.89 -12.29 9.54
CA ALA A 56 2.08 -12.25 10.75
C ALA A 56 2.96 -11.95 11.99
N ALA A 57 4.09 -12.64 12.14
CA ALA A 57 5.01 -12.39 13.26
C ALA A 57 5.59 -10.97 13.25
N ALA A 58 6.00 -10.46 12.08
CA ALA A 58 6.57 -9.12 11.94
C ALA A 58 5.58 -7.99 12.26
N SER A 59 4.28 -8.23 12.03
CA SER A 59 3.20 -7.28 12.34
C SER A 59 2.64 -7.41 13.76
N GLY A 60 3.15 -8.36 14.57
CA GLY A 60 2.59 -8.69 15.88
C GLY A 60 1.27 -9.47 15.80
N GLY A 61 0.92 -10.00 14.63
CA GLY A 61 -0.20 -10.90 14.41
C GLY A 61 0.17 -12.37 14.66
N GLN A 62 -0.79 -13.24 14.38
CA GLN A 62 -0.63 -14.70 14.54
C GLN A 62 -1.31 -15.43 13.38
N VAL A 63 -0.76 -16.60 13.02
CA VAL A 63 -1.41 -17.51 12.07
C VAL A 63 -2.45 -18.34 12.82
N VAL A 64 -3.65 -18.42 12.28
CA VAL A 64 -4.76 -19.18 12.86
C VAL A 64 -5.20 -20.24 11.87
N SER A 65 -5.31 -21.49 12.33
CA SER A 65 -5.87 -22.58 11.52
C SER A 65 -7.38 -22.44 11.39
N ALA A 66 -7.97 -23.07 10.38
CA ALA A 66 -9.43 -23.03 10.18
C ALA A 66 -10.21 -23.48 11.43
N ALA A 67 -9.72 -24.51 12.14
CA ALA A 67 -10.35 -25.01 13.36
C ALA A 67 -10.26 -24.01 14.55
N GLY A 68 -9.24 -23.17 14.59
CA GLY A 68 -9.04 -22.18 15.66
C GLY A 68 -9.66 -20.81 15.36
N LEU A 69 -10.24 -20.62 14.17
CA LEU A 69 -10.70 -19.32 13.70
C LEU A 69 -11.77 -18.71 14.61
N GLU A 70 -12.78 -19.49 14.99
CA GLU A 70 -13.86 -19.01 15.87
C GLU A 70 -13.34 -18.58 17.23
N ALA A 71 -12.44 -19.36 17.83
CA ALA A 71 -11.84 -19.04 19.12
C ALA A 71 -11.00 -17.75 19.05
N ALA A 72 -10.19 -17.59 17.99
CA ALA A 72 -9.41 -16.37 17.77
C ALA A 72 -10.29 -15.13 17.55
N MET A 73 -11.41 -15.28 16.83
CA MET A 73 -12.38 -14.20 16.65
C MET A 73 -13.05 -13.82 17.98
N ALA A 74 -13.46 -14.79 18.78
CA ALA A 74 -14.05 -14.56 20.09
C ALA A 74 -13.08 -13.81 21.03
N GLN A 75 -11.81 -14.24 21.05
CA GLN A 75 -10.75 -13.58 21.83
C GLN A 75 -10.55 -12.12 21.38
N ARG A 76 -10.54 -11.86 20.06
CA ARG A 76 -10.42 -10.50 19.52
C ARG A 76 -11.58 -9.60 19.94
N GLU A 77 -12.82 -10.11 19.91
CA GLU A 77 -13.98 -9.30 20.30
C GLU A 77 -14.02 -9.05 21.81
N GLN A 78 -13.61 -10.02 22.63
CA GLN A 78 -13.43 -9.81 24.07
C GLN A 78 -12.38 -8.74 24.38
N ALA A 79 -11.23 -8.78 23.69
CA ALA A 79 -10.21 -7.75 23.82
C ALA A 79 -10.75 -6.35 23.44
N ARG A 80 -11.53 -6.26 22.36
CA ARG A 80 -12.22 -5.00 21.98
C ARG A 80 -13.25 -4.54 23.01
N ALA A 81 -14.02 -5.46 23.59
CA ALA A 81 -15.00 -5.12 24.62
C ALA A 81 -14.31 -4.54 25.86
N SER A 82 -13.20 -5.15 26.29
CA SER A 82 -12.41 -4.64 27.42
C SER A 82 -11.79 -3.27 27.16
N GLN A 83 -11.39 -2.96 25.92
CA GLN A 83 -10.92 -1.62 25.54
C GLN A 83 -12.04 -0.58 25.50
N ARG A 84 -13.27 -0.95 25.12
CA ARG A 84 -14.43 -0.04 25.17
C ARG A 84 -14.80 0.39 26.59
N GLU A 85 -14.55 -0.46 27.59
CA GLU A 85 -14.81 -0.14 28.99
C GLU A 85 -13.74 0.79 29.61
N GLN A 86 -12.53 0.86 29.04
CA GLN A 86 -11.40 1.61 29.60
C GLN A 86 -11.32 3.10 29.18
N GLY A 87 -12.38 3.68 28.61
CA GLY A 87 -12.56 5.13 28.63
C GLY A 87 -12.01 5.93 27.46
N ASP A 88 -11.54 5.31 26.38
CA ASP A 88 -11.09 6.05 25.19
C ASP A 88 -12.22 6.29 24.17
N ARG A 89 -13.39 6.70 24.69
CA ARG A 89 -14.33 7.43 23.84
C ARG A 89 -13.71 8.81 23.64
N ALA A 90 -12.98 9.00 22.55
CA ALA A 90 -12.88 10.31 21.94
C ALA A 90 -14.33 10.74 21.63
N ILE A 91 -14.99 11.36 22.60
CA ILE A 91 -16.34 11.87 22.43
C ILE A 91 -16.18 13.03 21.46
N TRP A 92 -16.44 12.76 20.19
CA TRP A 92 -16.56 13.79 19.19
C TRP A 92 -17.82 14.59 19.51
N GLU A 93 -17.66 15.65 20.31
CA GLU A 93 -18.69 16.65 20.52
C GLU A 93 -18.49 17.77 19.48
N PRO A 94 -19.22 17.77 18.36
CA PRO A 94 -19.09 18.83 17.39
C PRO A 94 -19.52 20.15 18.03
N LEU A 95 -18.69 21.18 17.88
CA LEU A 95 -18.93 22.50 18.48
C LEU A 95 -20.26 23.13 17.98
N TRP A 96 -20.71 22.73 16.78
CA TRP A 96 -21.95 23.15 16.14
C TRP A 96 -23.23 22.73 16.87
N ASP A 97 -23.17 21.68 17.70
CA ASP A 97 -24.33 21.23 18.49
C ASP A 97 -24.61 22.14 19.69
N ARG A 98 -23.70 23.07 19.99
CA ARG A 98 -23.85 23.99 21.12
C ARG A 98 -24.68 25.20 20.70
N GLY A 99 -25.92 25.30 21.18
CA GLY A 99 -26.86 26.38 20.83
C GLY A 99 -26.35 27.81 21.07
N TRP A 100 -25.39 28.01 21.99
CA TRP A 100 -24.76 29.32 22.19
C TRP A 100 -23.91 29.78 20.98
N LEU A 101 -23.36 28.84 20.20
CA LEU A 101 -22.59 29.15 18.99
C LEU A 101 -23.48 29.85 17.95
N LEU A 102 -24.73 29.41 17.82
CA LEU A 102 -25.73 30.03 16.95
C LEU A 102 -26.02 31.48 17.39
N VAL A 103 -26.12 31.72 18.70
CA VAL A 103 -26.30 33.09 19.25
C VAL A 103 -25.11 33.97 18.90
N VAL A 104 -23.88 33.46 19.01
CA VAL A 104 -22.66 34.20 18.64
C VAL A 104 -22.64 34.54 17.14
N VAL A 105 -22.98 33.57 16.28
CA VAL A 105 -23.05 33.79 14.82
C VAL A 105 -24.09 34.86 14.47
N LEU A 106 -25.29 34.77 15.07
CA LEU A 106 -26.35 35.77 14.86
C LEU A 106 -25.94 37.16 15.36
N ALA A 107 -25.26 37.24 16.51
CA ALA A 107 -24.77 38.51 17.05
C ALA A 107 -23.71 39.13 16.13
N ALA A 108 -22.80 38.34 15.57
CA ALA A 108 -21.79 38.82 14.61
C ALA A 108 -22.45 39.36 13.33
N LEU A 109 -23.44 38.64 12.78
CA LEU A 109 -24.19 39.09 11.60
C LEU A 109 -25.01 40.35 11.89
N ALA A 110 -25.66 40.42 13.05
CA ALA A 110 -26.42 41.60 13.47
C ALA A 110 -25.48 42.81 13.68
N ALA A 111 -24.30 42.60 14.25
CA ALA A 111 -23.30 43.65 14.42
C ALA A 111 -22.79 44.16 13.06
N GLU A 112 -22.47 43.24 12.13
CA GLU A 112 -22.06 43.59 10.78
C GLU A 112 -23.15 44.40 10.07
N TRP A 113 -24.39 43.92 10.08
CA TRP A 113 -25.52 44.64 9.50
C TRP A 113 -25.69 46.04 10.12
N THR A 114 -25.57 46.14 11.44
CA THR A 114 -25.69 47.41 12.16
C THR A 114 -24.58 48.39 11.75
N ILE A 115 -23.34 47.90 11.63
CA ILE A 115 -22.20 48.71 11.19
C ILE A 115 -22.39 49.18 9.74
N ARG A 116 -22.77 48.27 8.84
CA ARG A 116 -23.05 48.59 7.43
C ARG A 116 -24.15 49.63 7.30
N ARG A 117 -25.24 49.47 8.07
CA ARG A 117 -26.37 50.41 8.07
C ARG A 117 -26.00 51.77 8.62
N ARG A 118 -25.17 51.85 9.67
CA ARG A 118 -24.68 53.12 10.22
C ARG A 118 -23.68 53.83 9.31
N ASN A 119 -22.95 53.08 8.48
CA ASN A 119 -22.02 53.63 7.50
C ASN A 119 -22.67 53.96 6.14
N GLY A 120 -24.00 53.81 6.01
CA GLY A 120 -24.73 54.17 4.79
C GLY A 120 -24.49 53.24 3.60
N LEU A 121 -23.98 52.03 3.83
CA LEU A 121 -23.66 51.02 2.80
C LEU A 121 -24.82 50.03 2.58
N ALA A 122 -26.06 50.45 2.82
CA ALA A 122 -27.26 49.63 2.67
C ALA A 122 -27.98 49.89 1.35
#